data_AF-A0A699UTP0-F1
#
_entry.id   AF-A0A699UTP0-F1
#
_cell.length_a   1.000
_cell.length_b   1.000
_cell.length_c   1.000
_cell.angle_alpha   90.00
_cell.angle_beta   90.00
_cell.angle_gamma   90.00
#
_symmetry.space_group_name_H-M   'P 1'
#
loop_
_entity.id
_entity.type
_entity.pdbx_description
1 polymer ?
#
loop_
_entity_poly.entity_id
_entity_poly.type
_entity_poly.pdbx_seq_one_letter_code
_entity_poly.pdbx_strand_id
1 'polypeptide(L)'
;MVLGIAFGFLAPETAASFKILGDIFLKLIKTAVAPLVFFTVVHGIASAGDIKRVGKLGLRALIYFEVLSTVALAIGLVWGNLLQIGSGMHDAHPSSATAAAASAAVAKGHGPVSTMDFIYGIFPDNFVGAFAGGQLLQV
;
A
#
# COMPACT_ATOMS: atom_id res chain seq x y z
N MET A 1 -15.27 14.02 -6.71
CA MET A 1 -15.77 12.94 -5.82
C MET A 1 -17.29 12.93 -5.74
N VAL A 2 -17.95 13.96 -5.19
CA VAL A 2 -19.43 13.98 -5.03
C VAL A 2 -20.19 13.71 -6.32
N LEU A 3 -19.83 14.36 -7.44
CA LEU A 3 -20.46 14.12 -8.75
C LEU A 3 -20.22 12.70 -9.28
N GLY A 4 -19.06 12.10 -9.00
CA GLY A 4 -18.76 10.72 -9.39
C GLY A 4 -19.57 9.70 -8.59
N ILE A 5 -19.78 9.97 -7.30
CA ILE A 5 -20.64 9.15 -6.43
C ILE A 5 -22.09 9.23 -6.91
N ALA A 6 -22.59 10.43 -7.19
CA ALA A 6 -23.94 10.63 -7.71
C ALA A 6 -24.14 9.93 -9.06
N PHE A 7 -23.17 10.07 -9.99
CA PHE A 7 -23.20 9.42 -11.29
C PHE A 7 -23.17 7.88 -11.20
N GLY A 8 -22.36 7.32 -10.30
CA GLY A 8 -22.32 5.88 -10.05
C GLY A 8 -23.64 5.29 -9.54
N PHE A 9 -24.42 6.09 -8.80
CA PHE A 9 -25.73 5.67 -8.29
C PHE A 9 -26.85 5.80 -9.34
N LEU A 10 -26.77 6.82 -10.20
CA LEU A 10 -27.78 7.12 -11.22
C LEU A 10 -27.64 6.26 -12.49
N ALA A 11 -26.42 5.86 -12.86
CA ALA A 11 -26.15 5.10 -14.08
C ALA A 11 -25.01 4.07 -13.89
N PRO A 12 -25.25 2.95 -13.18
CA PRO A 12 -24.20 1.99 -12.80
C PRO A 12 -23.53 1.30 -13.99
N GLU A 13 -24.28 0.92 -15.02
CA GLU A 13 -23.77 0.28 -16.25
C GLU A 13 -22.81 1.21 -17.02
N THR A 14 -23.17 2.49 -17.15
CA THR A 14 -22.32 3.50 -17.80
C THR A 14 -21.12 3.86 -16.95
N ALA A 15 -21.29 3.94 -15.62
CA ALA A 15 -20.20 4.18 -14.68
C ALA A 15 -19.15 3.05 -14.67
N ALA A 16 -19.57 1.79 -14.84
CA ALA A 16 -18.66 0.65 -14.97
C ALA A 16 -17.74 0.79 -16.19
N SER A 17 -18.26 1.33 -17.30
CA SER A 17 -17.45 1.62 -18.50
C SER A 17 -16.41 2.72 -18.26
N PHE A 18 -16.70 3.68 -17.37
CA PHE A 18 -15.75 4.72 -16.95
C PHE A 18 -14.64 4.21 -16.02
N LYS A 19 -14.73 2.98 -15.49
CA LYS A 19 -13.66 2.36 -14.72
C LYS A 19 -12.33 2.37 -15.47
N ILE A 20 -12.34 2.19 -16.79
CA ILE A 20 -11.13 2.22 -17.62
C ILE A 20 -10.37 3.53 -17.48
N LEU A 21 -11.08 4.66 -17.35
CA LEU A 21 -10.49 5.97 -17.18
C LEU A 21 -9.85 6.12 -15.79
N GLY A 22 -10.50 5.58 -14.76
CA GLY A 22 -9.93 5.50 -13.41
C GLY A 22 -8.69 4.61 -13.35
N ASP A 23 -8.73 3.45 -14.00
CA ASP A 23 -7.60 2.52 -14.05
C ASP A 23 -6.40 3.13 -14.81
N ILE A 24 -6.64 3.85 -15.92
CA ILE A 24 -5.60 4.60 -16.64
C ILE A 24 -5.01 5.68 -15.75
N PHE A 25 -5.85 6.48 -15.08
CA PHE A 25 -5.39 7.53 -14.18
C PHE A 25 -4.52 6.99 -13.04
N LEU A 26 -4.96 5.90 -12.39
CA LEU A 26 -4.18 5.24 -11.35
C LEU A 26 -2.85 4.68 -11.90
N LYS A 27 -2.85 4.13 -13.11
CA LYS A 27 -1.63 3.64 -13.76
C LYS A 27 -0.64 4.77 -14.03
N LEU A 28 -1.11 5.92 -14.52
CA LEU A 28 -0.29 7.10 -14.75
C LEU A 28 0.33 7.63 -13.44
N ILE A 29 -0.45 7.74 -12.37
CA ILE A 29 0.08 8.13 -11.05
C ILE A 29 1.11 7.10 -10.59
N LYS A 30 0.79 5.80 -10.64
CA LYS A 30 1.68 4.75 -10.14
C LYS A 30 3.04 4.74 -10.85
N THR A 31 3.08 4.99 -12.16
CA THR A 31 4.33 5.11 -12.93
C THR A 31 5.14 6.36 -12.53
N ALA A 32 4.49 7.46 -12.15
CA ALA A 32 5.18 8.68 -11.73
C ALA A 32 5.78 8.60 -10.32
N VAL A 33 5.21 7.76 -9.43
CA VAL A 33 5.66 7.67 -8.02
C VAL A 33 7.11 7.23 -7.90
N ALA A 34 7.54 6.18 -8.62
CA ALA A 34 8.91 5.66 -8.46
C ALA A 34 10.00 6.70 -8.80
N PRO A 35 9.97 7.38 -9.97
CA PRO A 35 10.92 8.47 -10.26
C PRO A 35 10.83 9.63 -9.27
N LEU A 36 9.61 10.03 -8.89
CA LEU A 36 9.40 11.18 -8.00
C LEU A 36 10.00 10.93 -6.61
N VAL A 37 9.81 9.74 -6.04
CA VAL A 37 10.39 9.36 -4.76
C VAL A 37 11.91 9.34 -4.83
N PHE A 38 12.49 8.72 -5.87
CA PHE A 38 13.94 8.69 -6.05
C PHE A 38 14.55 10.10 -6.11
N PHE A 39 14.03 10.97 -6.99
CA PHE A 39 14.56 12.33 -7.11
C PHE A 39 14.39 13.13 -5.82
N THR A 40 13.28 12.94 -5.09
CA THR A 40 13.05 13.62 -3.80
C THR A 40 14.05 13.16 -2.75
N VAL A 41 14.32 11.85 -2.67
CA VAL A 41 15.29 11.29 -1.72
C VAL A 41 16.71 11.73 -2.07
N VAL A 42 17.13 11.62 -3.32
CA VAL A 42 18.46 12.06 -3.79
C VAL A 42 18.65 13.56 -3.53
N HIS A 43 17.67 14.39 -3.89
CA HIS A 43 17.73 15.82 -3.63
C HIS A 43 17.76 16.12 -2.12
N GLY A 44 16.97 15.42 -1.31
CA GLY A 44 16.96 15.56 0.14
C GLY A 44 18.30 15.21 0.78
N ILE A 45 18.95 14.13 0.35
CA ILE A 45 20.27 13.73 0.83
C ILE A 45 21.33 14.73 0.37
N ALA A 46 21.30 15.14 -0.90
CA ALA A 46 22.24 16.11 -1.45
C ALA A 46 22.15 17.48 -0.77
N SER A 47 20.93 17.95 -0.47
CA SER A 47 20.71 19.22 0.23
C SER A 47 21.10 19.20 1.71
N ALA A 48 21.09 18.02 2.35
CA ALA A 48 21.40 17.91 3.78
C ALA A 48 22.90 18.10 4.09
N GLY A 49 23.78 17.88 3.09
CA GLY A 49 25.24 18.11 3.16
C GLY A 49 26.03 17.18 4.10
N ASP A 50 25.40 16.64 5.15
CA ASP A 50 26.01 15.76 6.16
C ASP A 50 25.18 14.49 6.37
N ILE A 51 25.80 13.34 6.11
CA ILE A 51 25.21 12.00 6.25
C ILE A 51 24.73 11.72 7.69
N LYS A 52 25.37 12.31 8.72
CA LYS A 52 24.94 12.15 10.11
C LYS A 52 23.61 12.85 10.38
N ARG A 53 23.36 13.99 9.71
CA ARG A 53 22.09 14.71 9.82
C ARG A 53 20.97 13.95 9.13
N VAL A 54 21.24 13.38 7.96
CA VAL A 54 20.30 12.50 7.24
C VAL A 54 19.94 11.29 8.08
N GLY A 55 20.92 10.59 8.68
CA GLY A 55 20.66 9.45 9.54
C GLY A 55 19.81 9.78 10.77
N LYS A 56 20.06 10.92 11.43
CA LYS A 56 19.25 11.38 12.57
C LYS A 56 17.82 11.75 12.16
N LEU A 57 17.65 12.34 10.99
CA LEU A 57 16.33 12.64 10.45
C LEU A 57 15.57 11.36 10.11
N GLY A 58 16.23 10.37 9.48
CA GLY A 58 15.67 9.06 9.20
C GLY A 58 15.21 8.33 10.46
N LEU A 59 16.03 8.31 11.52
CA LEU A 59 15.64 7.70 12.79
C LEU A 59 14.42 8.40 13.42
N ARG A 60 14.38 9.74 13.38
CA ARG A 60 13.21 10.50 13.86
C ARG A 60 11.96 10.18 13.04
N ALA A 61 12.10 10.04 11.73
CA ALA A 61 11.00 9.66 10.83
C ALA A 61 10.49 8.24 11.14
N LEU A 62 11.38 7.29 11.41
CA LEU A 62 11.02 5.91 11.79
C LEU A 62 10.23 5.88 13.09
N ILE A 63 10.70 6.59 14.12
CA ILE A 63 9.96 6.72 15.39
C ILE A 63 8.59 7.37 15.15
N TYR A 64 8.53 8.42 14.33
CA TYR A 64 7.26 9.06 13.97
C TYR A 64 6.30 8.10 13.26
N PHE A 65 6.82 7.32 12.30
CA PHE A 65 6.04 6.33 11.55
C PHE A 65 5.49 5.25 12.48
N GLU A 66 6.32 4.70 13.37
CA GLU A 66 5.93 3.65 14.31
C GLU A 66 4.86 4.12 15.29
N VAL A 67 5.02 5.32 15.84
CA VAL A 67 4.03 5.91 16.76
C VAL A 67 2.72 6.17 16.03
N LEU A 68 2.78 6.77 14.83
CA LEU A 68 1.59 7.10 14.05
C LEU A 68 0.86 5.84 13.57
N SER A 69 1.59 4.82 13.12
CA SER A 69 1.01 3.54 12.69
C SER A 69 0.35 2.80 13.86
N THR A 70 1.00 2.79 15.03
CA THR A 70 0.44 2.20 16.25
C THR A 70 -0.86 2.90 16.66
N VAL A 71 -0.89 4.23 16.63
CA VAL A 71 -2.10 5.01 16.93
C VAL A 71 -3.21 4.73 15.91
N ALA A 72 -2.88 4.68 14.62
CA ALA A 72 -3.83 4.36 13.56
C ALA A 72 -4.42 2.95 13.73
N LEU A 73 -3.58 1.96 14.05
CA LEU A 73 -4.01 0.58 14.34
C LEU A 73 -4.90 0.52 15.58
N ALA A 74 -4.53 1.23 16.65
CA ALA A 74 -5.33 1.27 17.87
C ALA A 74 -6.72 1.86 17.62
N ILE A 75 -6.81 2.98 16.89
CA ILE A 75 -8.09 3.59 16.53
C ILE A 75 -8.92 2.63 15.66
N GLY A 76 -8.29 2.03 14.65
CA GLY A 76 -8.94 1.06 13.77
C GLY A 76 -9.49 -0.15 14.52
N LEU A 77 -8.74 -0.67 15.49
CA LEU A 77 -9.17 -1.78 16.35
C LEU A 77 -10.33 -1.38 17.26
N VAL A 78 -10.27 -0.20 17.89
CA VAL A 78 -11.33 0.31 18.77
C VAL A 78 -12.62 0.49 17.97
N TRP A 79 -12.58 1.15 16.82
CA TRP A 79 -13.75 1.34 15.97
C TRP A 79 -14.27 0.01 15.42
N GLY A 80 -13.39 -0.87 14.97
CA GLY A 80 -13.76 -2.18 14.45
C GLY A 80 -14.44 -3.06 15.50
N ASN A 81 -13.96 -3.02 16.74
CA ASN A 81 -14.56 -3.75 17.86
C ASN A 81 -15.89 -3.12 18.30
N LEU A 82 -15.97 -1.79 18.37
CA LEU A 82 -17.18 -1.07 18.77
C LEU A 82 -18.33 -1.26 17.76
N LEU A 83 -18.02 -1.23 16.47
CA LEU A 83 -18.97 -1.50 15.40
C LEU A 83 -19.23 -3.00 15.19
N GLN A 84 -18.55 -3.86 15.97
CA GLN A 84 -18.60 -5.32 15.86
C GLN A 84 -18.49 -5.79 14.39
N ILE A 85 -17.51 -5.26 13.67
CA ILE A 85 -17.28 -5.61 12.26
C ILE A 85 -16.96 -7.12 12.20
N GLY A 86 -17.93 -7.93 11.76
CA GLY A 86 -17.80 -9.38 11.64
C GLY A 86 -18.75 -10.22 12.52
N SER A 87 -19.60 -9.61 13.35
CA SER A 87 -20.54 -10.35 14.24
C SER A 87 -21.58 -11.23 13.51
N GLY A 88 -21.79 -11.04 12.21
CA GLY A 88 -22.67 -11.87 11.36
C GLY A 88 -21.94 -12.95 10.54
N MET A 89 -20.62 -13.12 10.70
CA MET A 89 -19.86 -14.10 9.90
C MET A 89 -19.94 -15.54 10.46
N HIS A 90 -20.52 -15.76 11.64
CA HIS A 90 -20.59 -17.08 12.27
C HIS A 90 -21.61 -18.02 11.59
N ASP A 91 -22.64 -17.45 10.94
CA ASP A 91 -23.70 -18.22 10.26
C ASP A 91 -23.34 -18.58 8.80
N ALA A 92 -22.26 -18.01 8.28
CA ALA A 92 -21.76 -18.29 6.94
C ALA A 92 -20.83 -19.51 6.97
N HIS A 93 -21.40 -20.72 6.87
CA HIS A 93 -20.60 -21.92 6.61
C HIS A 93 -19.94 -21.74 5.22
N PRO A 94 -18.62 -21.49 5.13
CA PRO A 94 -18.02 -21.24 3.82
C PRO A 94 -18.10 -22.53 3.01
N SER A 95 -18.62 -22.45 1.79
CA SER A 95 -18.49 -23.54 0.83
C SER A 95 -17.02 -23.86 0.61
N SER A 96 -16.68 -25.11 0.29
CA SER A 96 -15.29 -25.51 -0.03
C SER A 96 -14.67 -24.62 -1.12
N ALA A 97 -15.48 -24.08 -2.04
CA ALA A 97 -15.08 -23.11 -3.06
C ALA A 97 -14.71 -21.73 -2.49
N THR A 98 -15.41 -21.23 -1.47
CA THR A 98 -15.07 -19.97 -0.81
C THR A 98 -13.85 -20.10 0.10
N ALA A 99 -13.67 -21.26 0.73
CA ALA A 99 -12.44 -21.57 1.47
C ALA A 99 -11.20 -21.65 0.55
N ALA A 100 -11.32 -22.26 -0.62
CA ALA A 100 -10.25 -22.31 -1.63
C ALA A 100 -9.95 -20.93 -2.24
N ALA A 101 -10.96 -20.09 -2.45
CA ALA A 101 -10.76 -18.72 -2.91
C ALA A 101 -10.07 -17.85 -1.85
N ALA A 102 -10.42 -18.04 -0.56
CA ALA A 102 -9.77 -17.35 0.55
C ALA A 102 -8.29 -17.74 0.69
N SER A 103 -7.96 -19.03 0.59
CA SER A 103 -6.57 -19.49 0.65
C SER A 103 -5.75 -19.02 -0.56
N ALA A 104 -6.34 -18.99 -1.76
CA ALA A 104 -5.70 -18.39 -2.93
C ALA A 104 -5.49 -16.87 -2.81
N ALA A 105 -6.40 -16.16 -2.14
CA ALA A 105 -6.25 -14.73 -1.86
C ALA A 105 -5.15 -14.47 -0.82
N VAL A 106 -5.02 -15.30 0.21
CA VAL A 106 -3.92 -15.25 1.18
C VAL A 106 -2.59 -15.55 0.49
N ALA A 107 -2.55 -16.50 -0.45
CA ALA A 107 -1.36 -16.81 -1.24
C ALA A 107 -0.97 -15.70 -2.23
N LYS A 108 -1.92 -14.85 -2.66
CA LYS A 108 -1.66 -13.63 -3.45
C LYS A 108 -1.26 -12.43 -2.60
N GLY A 109 -1.55 -12.44 -1.30
CA GLY A 109 -0.95 -11.52 -0.36
C GLY A 109 0.55 -11.80 -0.26
N HIS A 110 1.34 -10.82 0.18
CA HIS A 110 2.70 -11.12 0.63
C HIS A 110 2.57 -12.17 1.74
N GLY A 111 2.93 -13.43 1.44
CA GLY A 111 3.01 -14.49 2.45
C GLY A 111 3.96 -14.06 3.57
N PRO A 112 4.13 -14.86 4.64
CA PRO A 112 5.07 -14.53 5.71
C PRO A 112 6.47 -14.33 5.13
N VAL A 113 6.83 -13.07 4.85
CA VAL A 113 8.14 -12.70 4.35
C VAL A 113 9.06 -12.92 5.53
N SER A 114 9.99 -13.88 5.40
CA SER A 114 10.99 -14.08 6.44
C SER A 114 11.75 -12.77 6.63
N THR A 115 12.14 -12.45 7.87
CA THR A 115 12.95 -11.26 8.14
C THR A 115 14.22 -11.24 7.27
N MET A 116 14.75 -12.41 6.94
CA MET A 116 15.87 -12.55 6.00
C MET A 116 15.48 -12.18 4.57
N ASP A 117 14.32 -12.60 4.08
CA ASP A 117 13.83 -12.28 2.73
C ASP A 117 13.59 -10.77 2.58
N PHE A 118 13.13 -10.10 3.65
CA PHE A 118 13.00 -8.63 3.66
C PHE A 118 14.35 -7.94 3.53
N ILE A 119 15.37 -8.40 4.26
CA ILE A 119 16.73 -7.84 4.18
C ILE A 119 17.33 -8.08 2.79
N TYR A 120 17.19 -9.29 2.23
CA TYR A 120 17.62 -9.57 0.86
C TYR A 120 16.89 -8.68 -0.15
N GLY A 121 15.60 -8.47 0.04
CA GLY A 121 14.77 -7.60 -0.80
C GLY A 121 15.11 -6.11 -0.73
N ILE A 122 16.05 -5.66 0.10
CA ILE A 122 16.60 -4.28 0.07
C ILE A 122 17.59 -4.12 -1.08
N PHE A 123 18.30 -5.19 -1.46
CA PHE A 123 19.32 -5.13 -2.52
C PHE A 123 18.67 -5.45 -3.87
N PRO A 124 18.59 -4.48 -4.81
CA PRO A 124 18.00 -4.74 -6.11
C PRO A 124 18.88 -5.64 -6.97
N ASP A 125 18.27 -6.59 -7.67
CA ASP A 125 18.95 -7.40 -8.67
C ASP A 125 19.38 -6.56 -9.90
N ASN A 126 18.61 -5.52 -10.23
CA ASN A 126 18.87 -4.62 -11.36
C ASN A 126 18.30 -3.21 -11.12
N PHE A 127 19.06 -2.16 -11.45
CA PHE A 127 18.64 -0.75 -11.31
C PHE A 127 17.34 -0.46 -12.08
N VAL A 128 17.28 -0.80 -13.37
CA VAL A 128 16.07 -0.60 -14.19
C VAL A 128 14.92 -1.47 -13.71
N GLY A 129 15.22 -2.65 -13.17
CA GLY A 129 14.25 -3.59 -12.61
C GLY A 129 13.53 -3.03 -11.38
N ALA A 130 14.26 -2.37 -10.48
CA ALA A 130 13.70 -1.75 -9.27
C ALA A 130 12.67 -0.65 -9.62
N PHE A 131 12.99 0.22 -10.59
CA PHE A 131 12.07 1.25 -11.07
C PHE A 131 10.87 0.67 -11.83
N ALA A 132 11.08 -0.35 -12.66
CA ALA A 132 10.02 -0.97 -13.46
C ALA A 132 9.07 -1.84 -12.63
N GLY A 133 9.59 -2.49 -11.58
CA GLY A 133 8.83 -3.30 -10.63
C GLY A 133 8.01 -2.47 -9.65
N GLY A 134 8.27 -1.16 -9.55
CA GLY A 134 7.60 -0.28 -8.59
C GLY A 134 7.92 -0.64 -7.13
N GLN A 135 9.04 -1.33 -6.89
CA GLN A 135 9.51 -1.71 -5.57
C GLN A 135 10.20 -0.50 -4.92
N LEU A 136 9.40 0.36 -4.29
CA LEU A 136 9.88 1.63 -3.72
C LEU A 136 10.98 1.47 -2.65
N LEU A 137 11.09 0.30 -2.02
CA LEU A 137 12.15 0.01 -1.05
C LEU A 137 13.51 -0.25 -1.74
N GLN A 138 13.50 -0.68 -2.99
CA GLN A 138 14.67 -1.09 -3.78
C GLN A 138 15.19 0.02 -4.70
N VAL A 139 14.36 1.04 -4.95
CA VAL A 139 14.64 2.21 -5.80
C VAL A 139 15.32 3.29 -4.99
#